data_AF-A0A7Y5D0P5-F1
#
_entry.id   AF-A0A7Y5D0P5-F1
#
_cell.length_a   1.000
_cell.length_b   1.000
_cell.length_c   1.000
_cell.angle_alpha   90.00
_cell.angle_beta   90.00
_cell.angle_gamma   90.00
#
_symmetry.space_group_name_H-M   'P 1'
#
loop_
_entity.id
_entity.type
_entity.pdbx_description
1 polymer ?
#
loop_
_entity_poly.entity_id
_entity_poly.type
_entity_poly.pdbx_seq_one_letter_code
_entity_poly.pdbx_strand_id
1 'polypeptide(L)'
;MVHRPLYIDFSLYAHGDPDFKKELIKMMVSDLMELQQSLQLSFRFNEISFYKRVCNKINSTLNMLDDREFIDIVEEIKSDNSNEEKAASFNRLCVEIVNSLEANQNEKNPRLN
;
A
#
# COMPACT_ATOMS: atom_id res chain seq x y z
N MET A 1 12.29 10.92 9.85
CA MET A 1 11.21 10.05 9.34
C MET A 1 11.87 9.06 8.38
N VAL A 2 11.66 7.76 8.57
CA VAL A 2 12.21 6.73 7.67
C VAL A 2 11.28 6.66 6.47
N HIS A 3 11.78 7.00 5.29
CA HIS A 3 11.06 6.86 4.02
C HIS A 3 11.55 5.60 3.33
N ARG A 4 10.61 4.76 2.90
CA ARG A 4 10.90 3.56 2.11
C ARG A 4 10.88 3.98 0.63
N PRO A 5 11.98 3.83 -0.12
CA PRO A 5 11.99 4.21 -1.53
C PRO A 5 10.95 3.36 -2.28
N LEU A 6 10.05 4.04 -2.98
CA LEU A 6 9.07 3.42 -3.87
C LEU A 6 9.54 3.58 -5.30
N TYR A 7 9.60 2.47 -6.05
CA TYR A 7 10.07 2.45 -7.43
C TYR A 7 8.91 2.50 -8.44
N ILE A 8 7.93 3.37 -8.18
CA ILE A 8 6.71 3.50 -8.98
C ILE A 8 6.92 4.55 -10.07
N ASP A 9 6.82 4.14 -11.33
CA ASP A 9 6.78 5.10 -12.44
C ASP A 9 5.36 5.70 -12.60
N PHE A 10 5.05 6.71 -11.77
CA PHE A 10 3.78 7.43 -11.87
C PHE A 10 3.56 8.10 -13.23
N SER A 11 4.62 8.38 -13.99
CA SER A 11 4.47 9.02 -15.30
C SER A 11 3.86 8.07 -16.33
N LEU A 12 4.14 6.77 -16.21
CA LEU A 12 3.53 5.72 -17.03
C LEU A 12 2.03 5.58 -16.75
N TYR A 13 1.64 5.64 -15.48
CA TYR A 13 0.24 5.46 -15.06
C TYR A 13 -0.60 6.71 -15.21
N ALA A 14 -0.01 7.89 -15.00
CA ALA A 14 -0.70 9.17 -15.05
C ALA A 14 -0.59 9.89 -16.38
N HIS A 15 0.15 9.34 -17.35
CA HIS A 15 0.42 9.98 -18.64
C HIS A 15 0.95 11.42 -18.51
N GLY A 16 1.70 11.70 -17.43
CA GLY A 16 2.24 13.03 -17.13
C GLY A 16 1.24 14.03 -16.52
N ASP A 17 -0.01 13.64 -16.26
CA ASP A 17 -1.01 14.48 -15.60
C ASP A 17 -0.76 14.55 -14.07
N PRO A 18 -0.39 15.73 -13.53
CA PRO A 18 -0.08 15.87 -12.10
C PRO A 18 -1.31 15.74 -11.20
N ASP A 19 -2.50 16.10 -11.66
CA ASP A 19 -3.73 15.99 -10.86
C ASP A 19 -4.21 14.55 -10.85
N PHE A 20 -4.12 13.85 -11.98
CA PHE A 20 -4.35 12.40 -12.00
C PHE A 20 -3.34 11.65 -11.13
N LYS A 21 -2.06 12.02 -11.13
CA LYS A 21 -1.05 11.44 -10.22
C LYS A 21 -1.48 11.56 -8.76
N LYS A 22 -2.00 12.73 -8.34
CA LYS A 22 -2.48 12.93 -6.95
C LYS A 22 -3.67 12.04 -6.63
N GLU A 23 -4.64 11.93 -7.54
CA GLU A 23 -5.80 11.05 -7.34
C GLU A 23 -5.42 9.57 -7.31
N LEU A 24 -4.48 9.15 -8.17
CA LEU A 24 -3.91 7.81 -8.14
C LEU A 24 -3.23 7.51 -6.80
N ILE A 25 -2.39 8.43 -6.31
CA ILE A 25 -1.75 8.31 -4.99
C ILE A 25 -2.80 8.21 -3.87
N LYS A 26 -3.82 9.07 -3.88
CA LYS A 26 -4.91 9.02 -2.88
C LYS A 26 -5.65 7.69 -2.89
N MET A 27 -5.93 7.15 -4.08
CA MET A 27 -6.55 5.84 -4.24
C MET A 27 -5.66 4.74 -3.64
N MET A 28 -4.36 4.73 -3.95
CA MET A 28 -3.41 3.76 -3.40
C MET A 28 -3.30 3.85 -1.87
N VAL A 29 -3.27 5.06 -1.31
CA VAL A 29 -3.28 5.28 0.15
C VAL A 29 -4.57 4.74 0.76
N SER A 30 -5.73 5.03 0.15
CA SER A 30 -7.02 4.52 0.61
C SER A 30 -7.08 2.99 0.60
N ASP A 31 -6.57 2.35 -0.45
CA ASP A 31 -6.50 0.90 -0.57
C ASP A 31 -5.64 0.27 0.55
N LEU A 32 -4.50 0.88 0.84
CA LEU A 32 -3.60 0.42 1.92
C LEU A 32 -4.23 0.59 3.31
N MET A 33 -4.94 1.70 3.54
CA MET A 33 -5.68 1.90 4.79
C MET A 33 -6.83 0.90 4.94
N GLU A 34 -7.57 0.61 3.87
CA GLU A 34 -8.63 -0.41 3.89
C GLU A 34 -8.06 -1.79 4.17
N LEU A 35 -6.92 -2.13 3.56
CA LEU A 35 -6.21 -3.39 3.82
C LEU A 35 -5.82 -3.50 5.29
N GLN A 36 -5.24 -2.45 5.85
CA GLN A 36 -4.85 -2.41 7.27
C GLN A 36 -6.05 -2.57 8.20
N GLN A 37 -7.14 -1.85 7.96
CA GLN A 37 -8.37 -1.99 8.73
C GLN A 37 -8.94 -3.40 8.63
N SER A 38 -8.95 -3.99 7.43
CA SER A 38 -9.47 -5.34 7.22
C SER A 38 -8.67 -6.40 7.98
N LEU A 39 -7.36 -6.21 8.15
CA LEU A 39 -6.52 -7.09 8.97
C LEU A 39 -6.85 -6.94 10.46
N GLN A 40 -7.02 -5.72 10.95
CA GLN A 40 -7.42 -5.49 12.35
C GLN A 40 -8.79 -6.13 12.65
N LEU A 41 -9.74 -6.00 11.72
CA LEU A 41 -11.06 -6.61 11.85
C LEU A 41 -10.98 -8.14 11.78
N SER A 42 -10.12 -8.70 10.93
CA SER A 42 -9.97 -10.16 10.84
C SER A 42 -9.41 -10.75 12.13
N PHE A 43 -8.45 -10.10 12.79
CA PHE A 43 -7.99 -10.50 14.12
C PHE A 43 -9.08 -10.33 15.18
N ARG A 44 -9.80 -9.21 15.17
CA ARG A 44 -10.85 -8.92 16.17
C ARG A 44 -12.02 -9.90 16.11
N PHE A 45 -12.43 -10.28 14.91
CA PHE A 45 -13.59 -11.16 14.68
C PHE A 45 -13.21 -12.61 14.38
N ASN A 46 -11.91 -12.93 14.38
CA ASN A 46 -11.37 -14.23 13.99
C ASN A 46 -11.88 -14.69 12.60
N GLU A 47 -11.99 -13.75 11.66
CA GLU A 47 -12.53 -13.98 10.32
C GLU A 47 -11.60 -13.42 9.24
N ILE A 48 -10.65 -14.26 8.79
CA ILE A 48 -9.68 -13.91 7.73
C ILE A 48 -10.32 -13.66 6.35
N SER A 49 -11.58 -14.08 6.16
CA SER A 49 -12.31 -13.95 4.89
C SER A 49 -12.42 -12.50 4.43
N PHE A 50 -12.54 -11.55 5.36
CA PHE A 50 -12.61 -10.12 5.06
C PHE A 50 -11.28 -9.61 4.51
N TYR A 51 -10.18 -9.94 5.18
CA TYR A 51 -8.83 -9.57 4.73
C TYR A 51 -8.53 -10.14 3.34
N LYS A 52 -8.79 -11.44 3.10
CA LYS A 52 -8.60 -12.08 1.80
C LYS A 52 -9.36 -11.38 0.66
N ARG A 53 -10.60 -10.93 0.93
CA ARG A 53 -11.41 -10.18 -0.03
C ARG A 53 -10.79 -8.81 -0.36
N VAL A 54 -10.31 -8.09 0.65
CA VAL A 54 -9.66 -6.79 0.45
C VAL A 54 -8.34 -6.96 -0.31
N CYS A 55 -7.50 -7.96 0.01
CA CYS A 55 -6.29 -8.25 -0.75
C CYS A 55 -6.56 -8.41 -2.26
N ASN A 56 -7.63 -9.13 -2.62
CA ASN A 56 -7.99 -9.32 -4.02
C ASN A 56 -8.48 -8.01 -4.67
N LYS A 57 -9.21 -7.18 -3.93
CA LYS A 57 -9.70 -5.87 -4.40
C LYS A 57 -8.54 -4.93 -4.74
N ILE A 58 -7.52 -4.88 -3.88
CA ILE A 58 -6.40 -3.95 -4.00
C ILE A 58 -5.22 -4.52 -4.81
N ASN A 59 -5.41 -5.64 -5.50
CA ASN A 59 -4.33 -6.34 -6.21
C ASN A 59 -3.61 -5.43 -7.23
N SER A 60 -4.34 -4.53 -7.88
CA SER A 60 -3.75 -3.52 -8.78
C SER A 60 -2.78 -2.60 -8.04
N THR A 61 -3.16 -2.12 -6.85
CA THR A 61 -2.31 -1.27 -6.00
C THR A 61 -1.06 -2.03 -5.53
N LEU A 62 -1.19 -3.32 -5.15
CA LEU A 62 -0.05 -4.16 -4.80
C LEU A 62 0.93 -4.34 -5.98
N ASN A 63 0.39 -4.60 -7.18
CA ASN A 63 1.22 -4.72 -8.39
C ASN A 63 1.89 -3.40 -8.78
N MET A 64 1.23 -2.25 -8.55
CA MET A 64 1.82 -0.94 -8.81
C MET A 64 2.94 -0.61 -7.83
N LEU A 65 2.81 -1.01 -6.56
CA LEU A 65 3.85 -0.82 -5.54
C LEU A 65 5.14 -1.59 -5.87
N ASP A 66 5.00 -2.79 -6.44
CA ASP A 66 6.09 -3.73 -6.73
C ASP A 66 7.04 -3.96 -5.53
N ASP A 67 6.48 -3.88 -4.33
CA ASP A 67 7.23 -4.01 -3.09
C ASP A 67 7.19 -5.45 -2.61
N ARG A 68 8.23 -6.22 -2.96
CA ARG A 68 8.28 -7.66 -2.66
C ARG A 68 8.13 -7.98 -1.18
N GLU A 69 8.78 -7.23 -0.29
CA GLU A 69 8.67 -7.48 1.15
C GLU A 69 7.23 -7.28 1.63
N PHE A 70 6.55 -6.24 1.13
CA PHE A 70 5.14 -5.99 1.46
C PHE A 70 4.19 -7.04 0.84
N ILE A 71 4.46 -7.47 -0.39
CA ILE A 71 3.67 -8.50 -1.07
C ILE A 71 3.81 -9.84 -0.35
N ASP A 72 5.03 -10.23 0.00
CA ASP A 72 5.32 -11.49 0.70
C ASP A 72 4.58 -11.54 2.04
N ILE A 73 4.62 -10.46 2.83
CA ILE A 73 3.91 -10.43 4.12
C ILE A 73 2.38 -10.46 3.94
N VAL A 74 1.84 -9.84 2.89
CA VAL A 74 0.41 -9.93 2.57
C VAL A 74 0.02 -11.37 2.25
N GLU A 75 0.80 -12.06 1.42
CA GLU A 75 0.52 -13.46 1.06
C GLU A 75 0.69 -14.41 2.26
N GLU A 76 1.69 -14.19 3.13
CA GLU A 76 1.85 -14.96 4.36
C GLU A 76 0.67 -14.79 5.33
N ILE A 77 0.14 -13.57 5.45
CA ILE A 77 -1.04 -13.30 6.27
C ILE A 77 -2.28 -13.95 5.64
N LYS A 78 -2.41 -13.92 4.30
CA LYS A 78 -3.49 -14.60 3.59
C LYS A 78 -3.45 -16.12 3.79
N SER A 79 -2.28 -16.73 3.95
CA SER A 79 -2.14 -18.19 4.06
C SER A 79 -2.48 -18.77 5.46
N ASP A 80 -3.16 -18.01 6.33
CA ASP A 80 -3.49 -18.38 7.72
C ASP A 80 -2.26 -18.66 8.62
N ASN A 81 -1.07 -18.20 8.21
CA ASN A 81 0.13 -18.17 9.04
C ASN A 81 0.32 -16.79 9.71
N SER A 82 -0.77 -16.07 9.94
CA SER A 82 -0.74 -14.75 10.55
C SER A 82 -0.56 -14.85 12.06
N ASN A 83 0.38 -14.06 12.58
CA ASN A 83 0.60 -13.90 14.01
C ASN A 83 0.78 -12.41 14.32
N GLU A 84 0.85 -12.06 15.60
CA GLU A 84 0.97 -10.65 16.02
C GLU A 84 2.24 -9.99 15.48
N GLU A 85 3.34 -10.74 15.36
CA GLU A 85 4.62 -10.23 14.82
C GLU A 85 4.52 -9.85 13.34
N LYS A 86 3.87 -10.70 12.53
CA LYS A 86 3.59 -10.40 11.12
C LYS A 86 2.61 -9.26 10.97
N ALA A 87 1.58 -9.19 11.82
CA ALA A 87 0.66 -8.06 11.83
C ALA A 87 1.38 -6.74 12.14
N ALA A 88 2.30 -6.75 13.12
CA ALA A 88 3.12 -5.59 13.45
C ALA A 88 4.04 -5.18 12.30
N SER A 89 4.70 -6.16 11.66
CA SER A 89 5.57 -5.93 10.50
C SER A 89 4.79 -5.37 9.31
N PHE A 90 3.60 -5.93 9.03
CA PHE A 90 2.68 -5.45 8.01
C PHE A 90 2.26 -4.00 8.29
N ASN A 91 1.88 -3.69 9.53
CA ASN A 91 1.47 -2.34 9.91
C ASN A 91 2.62 -1.33 9.74
N ARG A 92 3.84 -1.70 10.12
CA ARG A 92 5.03 -0.87 9.93
C ARG A 92 5.26 -0.58 8.44
N LEU A 93 5.28 -1.62 7.61
CA LEU A 93 5.49 -1.47 6.17
C LEU A 93 4.38 -0.62 5.51
N CYS A 94 3.13 -0.82 5.91
CA CYS A 94 2.01 -0.03 5.42
C CYS A 94 2.21 1.47 5.71
N VAL A 95 2.64 1.83 6.93
CA VAL A 95 2.92 3.23 7.29
C VAL A 95 4.10 3.79 6.48
N GLU A 96 5.18 3.02 6.33
CA GLU A 96 6.35 3.44 5.55
C GLU A 96 6.00 3.69 4.07
N ILE A 97 5.16 2.83 3.48
CA ILE A 97 4.70 2.98 2.10
C ILE A 97 3.78 4.19 1.96
N VAL A 98 2.80 4.36 2.86
CA VAL A 98 1.88 5.52 2.84
C VAL A 98 2.66 6.83 2.94
N ASN A 99 3.59 6.93 3.89
CA ASN A 99 4.44 8.13 4.03
C ASN A 99 5.25 8.43 2.75
N SER A 100 5.65 7.39 2.02
CA SER A 100 6.43 7.52 0.80
C SER A 100 5.56 7.90 -0.40
N LEU A 101 4.32 7.38 -0.47
CA LEU A 101 3.30 7.81 -1.44
C LEU A 101 2.92 9.29 -1.24
N GLU A 102 2.69 9.72 0.00
CA GLU A 102 2.36 11.11 0.33
C GLU A 102 3.53 12.07 0.06
N ALA A 103 4.77 11.64 0.27
CA ALA A 103 5.95 12.42 -0.11
C ALA A 103 6.00 12.65 -1.64
N ASN A 104 5.69 11.61 -2.43
CA ASN A 104 5.61 11.68 -3.89
C ASN A 104 4.49 12.60 -4.41
N GLN A 105 3.44 12.83 -3.62
CA GLN A 105 2.37 13.76 -3.95
C GLN A 105 2.84 15.23 -3.92
N ASN A 106 3.82 15.54 -3.08
CA ASN A 106 4.33 16.89 -2.84
C ASN A 106 5.56 17.24 -3.69
N GLU A 107 6.10 16.29 -4.47
CA GLU A 107 7.18 16.58 -5.42
C GLU A 107 6.70 17.53 -6.52
N LYS A 108 7.09 18.81 -6.40
CA LYS A 108 7.04 19.75 -7.52
C LYS A 108 8.03 19.27 -8.58
N ASN A 109 7.54 19.06 -9.80
CA ASN A 109 8.33 18.69 -10.96
C ASN A 109 9.55 19.64 -11.11
N PRO A 110 10.80 19.21 -10.87
CA PRO A 110 11.97 20.10 -10.91
C PRO A 110 12.40 20.48 -12.34
N ARG A 111 11.66 20.05 -13.38
CA ARG A 111 12.03 20.27 -14.79
C ARG A 111 11.37 21.48 -15.47
N LEU A 112 10.85 22.43 -14.68
CA LEU A 112 10.41 23.74 -15.18
C LEU A 112 11.11 24.84 -14.37
N ASN A 113 12.43 24.96 -14.58
CA ASN A 113 13.22 26.18 -14.37
C ASN A 113 14.29 26.24 -15.46
#